data_AF-A0A3D0HKL8-F1
#
_entry.id   AF-A0A3D0HKL8-F1
#
_cell.length_a   1.000
_cell.length_b   1.000
_cell.length_c   1.000
_cell.angle_alpha   90.00
_cell.angle_beta   90.00
_cell.angle_gamma   90.00
#
_symmetry.space_group_name_H-M   'P 1'
#
loop_
_entity.id
_entity.type
_entity.pdbx_description
1 polymer ?
#
loop_
_entity_poly.entity_id
_entity_poly.type
_entity_poly.pdbx_seq_one_letter_code
_entity_poly.pdbx_strand_id
1 'polypeptide(L)' 'INFIANAQDTPIAVIWGENETDEFKRQSTDFADAWTSIKNHSRAKQKEFGSRNHFDILYELLSQDVIDLPSA' A
#
# COMPACT_ATOMS: atom_id res chain seq x y z
N ILE A 1 -15.09 12.13 -15.09
CA ILE A 1 -14.05 12.73 -14.21
C ILE A 1 -12.73 12.05 -14.56
N ASN A 2 -11.77 12.78 -15.15
CA ASN A 2 -10.44 12.26 -15.48
C ASN A 2 -9.54 12.35 -14.23
N PHE A 3 -9.63 11.38 -13.33
CA PHE A 3 -8.82 11.32 -12.10
C PHE A 3 -7.34 10.95 -12.34
N ILE A 4 -6.94 10.62 -13.58
CA ILE A 4 -5.61 10.07 -13.90
C ILE A 4 -4.50 11.14 -13.97
N ALA A 5 -4.85 12.43 -14.01
CA ALA A 5 -3.89 13.45 -14.50
C ALA A 5 -2.81 13.94 -13.52
N ASN A 6 -2.89 13.68 -12.21
CA ASN A 6 -2.00 14.37 -11.24
C ASN A 6 -1.15 13.48 -10.33
N ALA A 7 -1.19 12.15 -10.47
CA ALA A 7 -0.43 11.23 -9.62
C ALA A 7 0.84 10.66 -10.30
N GLN A 8 1.28 11.29 -11.39
CA GLN A 8 2.50 10.89 -12.10
C GLN A 8 3.69 10.85 -11.13
N ASP A 9 4.47 9.77 -11.22
CA ASP A 9 5.66 9.53 -10.39
C ASP A 9 5.44 9.68 -8.87
N THR A 10 4.19 9.55 -8.40
CA THR A 10 3.86 9.61 -6.97
C THR A 10 4.15 8.27 -6.30
N PRO A 11 5.09 8.21 -5.33
CA PRO A 11 5.35 6.98 -4.59
C PRO A 11 4.11 6.56 -3.79
N ILE A 12 3.74 5.28 -3.88
CA ILE A 12 2.65 4.70 -3.10
C ILE A 12 3.08 3.41 -2.42
N ALA A 13 2.58 3.23 -1.21
CA ALA A 13 2.75 2.05 -0.38
C ALA A 13 1.36 1.48 -0.08
N VAL A 14 1.20 0.16 -0.28
CA VAL A 14 -0.01 -0.58 0.08
C VAL A 14 0.38 -1.60 1.14
N ILE A 15 -0.21 -1.49 2.32
CA ILE A 15 0.11 -2.34 3.48
C ILE A 15 -1.16 -2.95 4.06
N TRP A 16 -1.07 -4.21 4.49
CA TRP A 16 -2.17 -4.90 5.15
C TRP A 16 -1.65 -5.88 6.21
N GLY A 17 -2.52 -6.24 7.15
CA GLY A 17 -2.20 -7.18 8.22
C GLY A 17 -2.42 -8.63 7.78
N GLU A 18 -1.66 -9.55 8.37
CA GLU A 18 -1.87 -10.99 8.19
C GLU A 18 -3.25 -11.42 8.69
N ASN A 19 -3.75 -10.82 9.78
CA ASN A 19 -5.04 -11.15 10.38
C ASN A 19 -6.17 -10.27 9.82
N GLU A 20 -6.14 -10.06 8.50
CA GLU A 20 -7.22 -9.45 7.72
C GLU A 20 -8.08 -10.51 7.05
N THR A 21 -9.28 -10.12 6.60
CA THR A 21 -10.08 -11.00 5.74
C THR A 21 -9.36 -11.26 4.42
N ASP A 22 -9.54 -12.46 3.85
CA ASP A 22 -8.99 -12.80 2.53
C ASP A 22 -9.42 -11.78 1.46
N GLU A 23 -10.64 -11.28 1.56
CA GLU A 23 -11.16 -10.26 0.64
C GLU A 23 -10.40 -8.94 0.75
N PHE A 24 -10.05 -8.51 1.95
CA PHE A 24 -9.28 -7.28 2.15
C PHE A 24 -7.84 -7.42 1.61
N LYS A 25 -7.21 -8.58 1.80
CA LYS A 25 -5.89 -8.88 1.22
C LYS A 25 -5.94 -8.89 -0.31
N ARG A 26 -6.98 -9.52 -0.87
CA ARG A 26 -7.23 -9.57 -2.31
C ARG A 26 -7.42 -8.18 -2.89
N GLN A 27 -8.27 -7.36 -2.29
CA GLN A 27 -8.50 -5.97 -2.73
C GLN A 27 -7.24 -5.10 -2.62
N SER A 28 -6.43 -5.30 -1.58
CA SER A 28 -5.15 -4.59 -1.41
C SER A 28 -4.18 -4.91 -2.55
N THR A 29 -4.07 -6.18 -2.91
CA THR A 29 -3.24 -6.64 -4.03
C THR A 29 -3.77 -6.13 -5.37
N ASP A 30 -5.08 -6.29 -5.62
CA ASP A 30 -5.75 -5.81 -6.84
C ASP A 30 -5.54 -4.31 -7.06
N PHE A 31 -5.63 -3.52 -5.99
CA PHE A 31 -5.40 -2.07 -6.07
C PHE A 31 -3.94 -1.74 -6.43
N ALA A 32 -2.98 -2.41 -5.81
CA ALA A 32 -1.56 -2.20 -6.08
C ALA A 32 -1.19 -2.58 -7.53
N ASP A 33 -1.79 -3.65 -8.04
CA ASP A 33 -1.62 -4.10 -9.43
C ASP A 33 -2.28 -3.13 -10.40
N ALA A 34 -3.51 -2.70 -10.12
CA ALA A 34 -4.21 -1.70 -10.92
C ALA A 34 -3.42 -0.39 -10.98
N TRP A 35 -2.89 0.08 -9.85
CA TRP A 35 -2.03 1.27 -9.79
C TRP A 35 -0.77 1.12 -10.66
N THR A 36 -0.06 -0.01 -10.48
CA THR A 36 1.19 -0.29 -11.19
C THR A 36 0.98 -0.45 -12.70
N SER A 37 -0.22 -0.84 -13.14
CA SER A 37 -0.56 -0.96 -14.56
C SER A 37 -0.70 0.38 -15.28
N ILE A 38 -0.89 1.49 -14.55
CA ILE A 38 -1.05 2.81 -15.15
C ILE A 38 0.31 3.35 -15.61
N LYS A 39 0.38 3.72 -16.88
CA LYS A 39 1.57 4.34 -17.46
C LYS A 39 1.91 5.65 -16.73
N ASN A 40 3.20 5.87 -16.46
CA ASN A 40 3.73 7.03 -15.74
C ASN A 40 3.40 7.10 -14.24
N HIS A 41 2.81 6.05 -13.64
CA HIS A 41 2.74 5.95 -12.19
C HIS A 41 3.98 5.26 -11.64
N SER A 42 4.38 5.62 -10.42
CA SER A 42 5.38 4.83 -9.70
C SER A 42 4.82 3.44 -9.39
N ARG A 43 5.69 2.43 -9.42
CA ARG A 43 5.34 1.07 -9.00
C ARG A 43 4.93 1.09 -7.53
N ALA A 44 3.77 0.50 -7.23
CA ALA A 44 3.30 0.38 -5.86
C ALA A 44 4.22 -0.56 -5.08
N LYS A 45 4.68 -0.12 -3.90
CA LYS A 45 5.32 -1.00 -2.93
C LYS A 45 4.24 -1.70 -2.10
N GLN A 46 4.45 -2.99 -1.81
CA GLN A 46 3.48 -3.81 -1.08
C GLN A 46 4.17 -4.49 0.11
N LYS A 47 3.46 -4.59 1.25
CA LYS A 47 3.96 -5.34 2.42
C LYS A 47 2.81 -5.86 3.28
N GLU A 48 2.86 -7.16 3.56
CA GLU A 48 2.03 -7.80 4.58
C GLU A 48 2.77 -7.78 5.92
N PHE A 49 2.08 -7.39 6.99
CA PHE A 49 2.62 -7.42 8.35
C PHE A 49 2.06 -8.59 9.15
N GLY A 50 2.96 -9.49 9.57
CA GLY A 50 2.64 -10.66 10.37
C GLY A 50 2.03 -10.32 11.72
N SER A 51 1.08 -11.15 12.18
CA SER A 51 0.38 -11.00 13.46
C SER A 51 -0.36 -9.67 13.68
N ARG A 52 -0.54 -8.85 12.63
CA ARG A 52 -1.29 -7.59 12.68
C ARG A 52 -2.70 -7.77 12.12
N ASN A 53 -3.64 -7.04 12.71
CA ASN A 53 -4.99 -6.87 12.20
C ASN A 53 -5.18 -5.42 11.71
N HIS A 54 -6.40 -5.10 11.28
CA HIS A 54 -6.80 -3.79 10.78
C HIS A 54 -6.50 -2.61 11.71
N PHE A 55 -6.53 -2.83 13.01
CA PHE A 55 -6.36 -1.79 14.02
C PHE A 55 -4.89 -1.62 14.40
N ASP A 56 -4.19 -2.74 14.62
CA ASP A 56 -2.82 -2.73 15.14
C ASP A 56 -1.79 -2.40 14.07
N ILE A 57 -2.09 -2.61 12.79
CA ILE A 57 -1.17 -2.28 11.69
C ILE A 57 -0.81 -0.79 11.66
N LEU A 58 -1.66 0.08 12.19
CA LEU A 58 -1.38 1.52 12.28
C LEU A 58 -0.14 1.82 13.14
N TYR A 59 0.18 0.97 14.11
CA TYR A 59 1.40 1.14 14.91
C TYR A 59 2.67 0.87 14.11
N GLU A 60 2.59 0.08 13.04
CA GLU A 60 3.73 -0.14 12.16
C GLU A 60 4.18 1.16 11.51
N LEU A 61 3.26 2.10 11.24
CA LEU A 61 3.55 3.42 10.66
C LEU A 61 4.55 4.25 11.48
N LEU A 62 4.71 3.94 12.76
CA LEU A 62 5.69 4.60 13.64
C LEU A 62 7.11 4.02 13.48
N SER A 63 7.26 2.87 12.83
CA SER A 63 8.54 2.22 12.61
C SER A 63 9.31 2.90 11.46
N GLN A 64 10.64 2.93 11.58
CA GLN A 64 11.52 3.56 10.57
C GLN A 64 11.49 2.83 9.21
N ASP A 65 11.07 1.56 9.18
CA ASP A 65 11.17 0.67 8.02
C ASP A 65 9.81 0.12 7.54
N VAL A 66 8.76 0.95 7.63
CA VAL A 66 7.42 0.56 7.19
C VAL A 66 7.46 -0.02 5.77
N ILE A 67 8.09 0.69 4.82
CA ILE A 67 8.24 0.29 3.39
C ILE A 67 9.41 1.08 2.71
N ASP A 68 10.54 1.24 3.40
CA ASP A 68 11.60 2.20 3.00
C ASP A 68 11.02 3.61 2.71
N LEU A 69 9.99 4.00 3.46
CA LEU A 69 9.45 5.35 3.40
C LEU A 69 10.42 6.25 4.18
N PRO A 70 10.92 7.36 3.59
CA PRO A 70 11.75 8.30 4.33
C PRO A 70 10.96 8.85 5.52
N SER A 71 11.64 9.03 6.66
CA SER A 71 11.06 9.67 7.85
C SER A 71 10.47 11.04 7.48
N ALA A 72 9.26 11.31 7.99
CA ALA A 72 8.58 12.59 7.86
C ALA A 72 9.38 13.75 8.48
#